data_AF-A0AAU4C863-F1
#
_entry.id   AF-A0AAU4C863-F1
#
_cell.length_a   1.000
_cell.length_b   1.000
_cell.length_c   1.000
_cell.angle_alpha   90.00
_cell.angle_beta   90.00
_cell.angle_gamma   90.00
#
_symmetry.space_group_name_H-M   'P 1'
#
loop_
_entity.id
_entity.type
_entity.pdbx_description
1 polymer ?
#
loop_
_entity_poly.entity_id
_entity_poly.type
_entity_poly.pdbx_seq_one_letter_code
_entity_poly.pdbx_strand_id
1 'polypeptide(L)'
;MVSAEWGWLVEPEDFSLGYVDARGELHEGPLEVMWSTRFEAAGQVRAFPSYQGQRNFPGWYWAATSGKLVGFESWVELGHLMRLDSEPDVVAVASQPFRLMAAG
;
A
#
# COMPACT_ATOMS: atom_id res chain seq x y z
N MET A 1 -17.15 5.22 13.82
CA MET A 1 -17.11 6.51 14.53
C MET A 1 -15.74 6.83 15.13
N VAL A 2 -14.87 7.47 14.34
CA VAL A 2 -13.68 8.17 14.86
C VAL A 2 -13.94 9.65 14.66
N SER A 3 -13.89 10.45 15.74
CA SER A 3 -14.02 11.91 15.62
C SER A 3 -12.76 12.44 14.93
N ALA A 4 -12.90 12.98 13.71
CA ALA A 4 -11.84 13.82 13.15
C ALA A 4 -11.77 15.12 13.97
N GLU A 5 -10.58 15.71 14.12
CA GLU A 5 -10.31 16.91 14.95
C GLU A 5 -11.10 18.18 14.52
N TRP A 6 -11.95 18.07 13.50
CA TRP A 6 -12.73 19.16 12.90
C TRP A 6 -14.26 18.94 12.90
N GLY A 7 -14.78 18.03 13.74
CA GLY A 7 -16.23 17.91 14.01
C GLY A 7 -17.06 17.18 12.94
N TRP A 8 -16.41 16.54 11.96
CA TRP A 8 -17.07 15.63 11.04
C TRP A 8 -17.01 14.20 11.58
N LEU A 9 -18.16 13.53 11.62
CA LEU A 9 -18.23 12.08 11.78
C LEU A 9 -17.79 11.47 10.45
N VAL A 10 -16.81 10.58 10.51
CA VAL A 10 -16.38 9.79 9.36
C VAL A 10 -16.70 8.34 9.69
N GLU A 11 -17.58 7.74 8.90
CA GLU A 11 -17.94 6.35 9.02
C GLU A 11 -17.25 5.51 7.93
N PRO A 12 -16.98 4.21 8.17
CA PRO A 12 -16.32 3.36 7.17
C PRO A 12 -17.06 3.27 5.84
N GLU A 13 -18.38 3.45 5.88
CA GLU A 13 -19.30 3.55 4.75
C GLU A 13 -19.04 4.78 3.86
N ASP A 14 -18.34 5.80 4.37
CA ASP A 14 -17.87 6.95 3.61
C ASP A 14 -16.61 6.65 2.77
N PHE A 15 -16.12 5.40 2.78
CA PHE A 15 -14.93 5.01 2.02
C PHE A 15 -15.11 3.74 1.19
N SER A 16 -14.54 3.78 -0.02
CA SER A 16 -14.23 2.60 -0.81
C SER A 16 -12.74 2.29 -0.75
N LEU A 17 -12.42 1.01 -0.92
CA LEU A 17 -11.07 0.48 -0.96
C LEU A 17 -10.83 -0.17 -2.32
N GLY A 18 -9.70 0.15 -2.95
CA GLY A 18 -9.22 -0.52 -4.16
C GLY A 18 -7.88 -1.21 -3.93
N TYR A 19 -7.70 -2.44 -4.40
CA TYR A 19 -6.42 -3.16 -4.36
C TYR A 19 -6.23 -4.08 -5.57
N VAL A 20 -4.99 -4.50 -5.81
CA VAL A 20 -4.64 -5.48 -6.84
C VAL A 20 -4.26 -6.79 -6.14
N ASP A 21 -4.91 -7.90 -6.47
CA ASP A 21 -4.60 -9.18 -5.85
C ASP A 21 -3.32 -9.83 -6.43
N ALA A 22 -2.95 -11.00 -5.90
CA ALA A 22 -1.76 -11.73 -6.35
C ALA A 22 -1.83 -12.22 -7.81
N ARG A 23 -3.02 -12.22 -8.44
CA ARG A 23 -3.23 -12.55 -9.85
C ARG A 23 -3.17 -11.31 -10.75
N GLY A 24 -3.04 -10.12 -10.16
CA GLY A 24 -3.10 -8.86 -10.89
C GLY A 24 -4.52 -8.37 -11.14
N GLU A 25 -5.53 -8.96 -10.49
CA GLU A 25 -6.92 -8.54 -10.64
C GLU A 25 -7.20 -7.33 -9.75
N LEU A 26 -7.83 -6.30 -10.31
CA LEU A 26 -8.27 -5.12 -9.57
C LEU A 26 -9.59 -5.44 -8.85
N HIS A 27 -9.61 -5.19 -7.55
CA HIS A 27 -10.79 -5.28 -6.69
C HIS A 27 -11.11 -3.90 -6.12
N GLU A 28 -12.37 -3.50 -6.17
CA GLU A 28 -12.84 -2.23 -5.62
C GLU A 28 -14.24 -2.39 -5.00
N GLY A 29 -14.50 -1.70 -3.90
CA GLY A 29 -15.76 -1.81 -3.17
C GLY A 29 -15.72 -1.15 -1.79
N PRO A 30 -16.79 -1.30 -0.98
CA PRO A 30 -16.88 -0.67 0.34
C PRO A 30 -15.78 -1.14 1.29
N LEU A 31 -15.19 -0.20 2.05
CA LEU A 31 -14.13 -0.51 3.02
C LEU A 31 -14.58 -1.58 4.04
N GLU A 32 -15.82 -1.47 4.54
CA GLU A 32 -16.42 -2.41 5.50
C GLU A 32 -16.48 -3.87 5.02
N VAL A 33 -16.53 -4.08 3.71
CA VAL A 33 -16.55 -5.41 3.09
C VAL A 33 -15.12 -5.91 2.85
N MET A 34 -14.20 -5.02 2.50
CA MET A 34 -12.89 -5.39 1.95
C MET A 34 -11.74 -5.37 2.96
N TRP A 35 -11.91 -4.73 4.12
CA TRP A 35 -10.82 -4.45 5.07
C TRP A 35 -10.14 -5.71 5.64
N SER A 36 -10.82 -6.86 5.66
CA SER A 36 -10.26 -8.13 6.15
C SER A 36 -9.29 -8.81 5.17
N THR A 37 -9.01 -8.18 4.03
CA THR A 37 -8.09 -8.70 3.01
C THR A 37 -6.65 -8.73 3.53
N ARG A 38 -5.93 -9.79 3.17
CA ARG A 38 -4.49 -9.95 3.43
C ARG A 38 -3.65 -9.16 2.43
N PHE A 39 -3.47 -7.88 2.72
CA PHE A 39 -2.77 -6.93 1.86
C PHE A 39 -1.26 -7.18 1.70
N GLU A 40 -0.67 -8.04 2.52
CA GLU A 40 0.72 -8.45 2.38
C GLU A 40 0.99 -9.24 1.09
N ALA A 41 -0.05 -9.80 0.47
CA ALA A 41 0.00 -10.45 -0.85
C ALA A 41 -0.47 -9.54 -2.00
N ALA A 42 -0.93 -8.32 -1.69
CA ALA A 42 -1.43 -7.39 -2.70
C ALA A 42 -0.29 -6.87 -3.60
N GLY A 43 -0.63 -6.71 -4.88
CA GLY A 43 0.17 -5.97 -5.83
C GLY A 43 0.13 -4.47 -5.55
N GLN A 44 1.09 -3.77 -6.12
CA GLN A 44 1.17 -2.33 -6.02
C GLN A 44 0.05 -1.67 -6.84
N VAL A 45 -0.82 -0.88 -6.20
CA VAL A 45 -1.98 -0.28 -6.90
C VAL A 45 -1.64 0.87 -7.85
N ARG A 46 -0.41 1.38 -7.80
CA ARG A 46 0.03 2.52 -8.61
C ARG A 46 1.47 2.32 -9.05
N ALA A 47 1.72 2.34 -10.35
CA ALA A 47 3.08 2.43 -10.87
C ALA A 47 3.72 3.77 -10.53
N PHE A 48 5.03 3.77 -10.22
CA PHE A 48 5.79 5.00 -10.03
C PHE A 48 6.09 5.65 -11.38
N PRO A 49 5.83 6.95 -11.57
CA PRO A 49 6.19 7.63 -12.80
C PRO A 49 7.71 7.75 -12.94
N SER A 50 8.22 7.72 -14.17
CA SER A 50 9.62 7.99 -14.51
C SER A 50 9.68 9.17 -15.50
N TYR A 51 10.38 10.25 -15.13
CA TYR A 51 10.50 11.43 -15.98
C TYR A 51 11.81 12.20 -15.74
N GLN A 52 12.22 13.03 -16.70
CA GLN A 52 13.44 13.83 -16.59
C GLN A 52 13.34 14.87 -15.47
N GLY A 53 14.37 14.97 -14.63
CA GLY A 53 14.43 15.92 -13.52
C GLY A 53 13.69 15.44 -12.25
N GLN A 54 13.30 14.17 -12.21
CA GLN A 54 12.68 13.55 -11.05
C GLN A 54 13.61 13.60 -9.82
N ARG A 55 13.06 14.07 -8.69
CA ARG A 55 13.79 14.29 -7.43
C ARG A 55 13.74 13.10 -6.49
N ASN A 56 12.67 12.32 -6.57
CA ASN A 56 12.53 11.08 -5.82
C ASN A 56 13.28 9.96 -6.57
N PHE A 57 13.68 8.91 -5.85
CA PHE A 57 14.51 7.85 -6.39
C PHE A 57 13.71 6.55 -6.35
N PRO A 58 12.85 6.30 -7.35
CA PRO A 58 12.04 5.10 -7.37
C PRO A 58 12.84 3.88 -7.81
N GLY A 59 12.45 2.72 -7.33
CA GLY A 59 13.09 1.46 -7.71
C GLY A 59 12.39 0.24 -7.16
N TRP A 60 13.03 -0.91 -7.36
CA TRP A 60 12.61 -2.19 -6.85
C TRP A 60 13.62 -2.72 -5.84
N TYR A 61 13.13 -3.20 -4.71
CA TYR A 61 13.90 -3.91 -3.71
C TYR A 61 13.45 -5.37 -3.67
N TRP A 62 14.39 -6.30 -3.70
CA TRP A 62 14.08 -7.72 -3.46
C TRP A 62 13.95 -7.95 -1.96
N ALA A 63 12.72 -8.13 -1.48
CA ALA A 63 12.45 -8.43 -0.08
C ALA A 63 12.58 -9.93 0.15
N ALA A 64 13.65 -10.36 0.83
CA ALA A 64 13.91 -11.76 1.14
C ALA A 64 12.80 -12.38 1.99
N THR A 65 12.22 -11.61 2.91
CA THR A 65 11.14 -12.03 3.81
C THR A 65 9.88 -12.49 3.07
N SER A 66 9.62 -11.93 1.89
CA SER A 66 8.44 -12.27 1.07
C SER A 66 8.77 -12.84 -0.31
N GLY A 67 10.06 -12.99 -0.64
CA GLY A 67 10.53 -13.55 -1.90
C GLY A 67 10.03 -12.80 -3.15
N LYS A 68 9.86 -11.48 -3.06
CA LYS A 68 9.25 -10.68 -4.14
C LYS A 68 9.88 -9.30 -4.26
N LEU A 69 9.64 -8.66 -5.39
CA LEU A 69 10.00 -7.26 -5.61
C LEU A 69 8.98 -6.35 -4.91
N VAL A 70 9.49 -5.42 -4.11
CA VAL A 70 8.71 -4.37 -3.45
C VAL A 70 9.19 -3.03 -3.96
N GLY A 71 8.25 -2.22 -4.45
CA GLY A 71 8.54 -0.89 -4.98
C GLY A 71 8.83 0.13 -3.88
N PHE A 72 9.71 1.10 -4.14
CA PHE A 72 9.88 2.29 -3.30
C PHE A 72 9.97 3.53 -4.19
N GLU A 73 9.61 4.70 -3.67
CA GLU A 73 9.71 6.00 -4.35
C GLU A 73 10.86 6.88 -3.82
N SER A 74 11.43 6.54 -2.66
CA SER A 74 12.45 7.37 -2.01
C SER A 74 13.53 6.56 -1.30
N TRP A 75 14.69 7.18 -1.07
CA TRP A 75 15.76 6.60 -0.26
C TRP A 75 15.33 6.30 1.18
N VAL A 76 14.44 7.12 1.72
CA VAL A 76 13.87 6.92 3.06
C VAL A 76 13.01 5.64 3.07
N GLU A 77 12.16 5.45 2.07
CA GLU A 77 11.40 4.21 1.91
C GLU A 77 12.30 3.00 1.73
N LEU A 78 13.35 3.08 0.90
CA LEU A 78 14.31 1.99 0.76
C LEU A 78 14.97 1.62 2.10
N GLY A 79 15.36 2.61 2.91
CA GLY A 79 15.90 2.38 4.25
C GLY A 79 14.91 1.65 5.17
N HIS A 80 13.63 2.02 5.10
CA HIS A 80 12.57 1.31 5.83
C HIS A 80 12.35 -0.11 5.31
N LEU A 81 12.35 -0.33 3.99
CA LEU A 81 12.22 -1.67 3.40
C LEU A 81 13.35 -2.58 3.87
N MET A 82 14.59 -2.12 3.83
CA MET A 82 15.74 -2.90 4.31
C MET A 82 15.63 -3.24 5.80
N ARG A 83 15.14 -2.29 6.62
CA ARG A 83 14.95 -2.49 8.06
C ARG A 83 13.84 -3.51 8.36
N LEU A 84 12.74 -3.47 7.61
CA LEU A 84 11.62 -4.40 7.76
C LEU A 84 12.00 -5.80 7.27
N ASP A 85 12.74 -5.90 6.16
CA ASP A 85 13.18 -7.18 5.60
C ASP A 85 14.22 -7.87 6.48
N SER A 86 14.98 -7.12 7.29
CA SER A 86 15.90 -7.71 8.27
C SER A 86 15.22 -8.23 9.55
N GLU A 87 13.94 -7.91 9.77
CA GLU A 87 13.33 -8.08 11.08
C GLU A 87 12.59 -9.42 11.24
N PRO A 88 12.94 -10.27 12.24
CA PRO A 88 12.43 -11.64 12.31
C PRO A 88 10.92 -11.78 12.44
N ASP A 89 10.26 -10.79 13.03
CA ASP A 89 8.81 -10.79 13.25
C ASP A 89 8.02 -10.27 12.03
N VAL A 90 8.70 -9.70 11.04
CA VAL A 90 8.06 -9.27 9.78
C VAL A 90 7.94 -10.48 8.88
N VAL A 91 6.72 -10.75 8.40
CA VAL A 91 6.43 -11.91 7.54
C VAL A 91 6.29 -11.55 6.07
N ALA A 92 6.04 -10.27 5.76
CA ALA A 92 5.98 -9.75 4.40
C ALA A 92 5.89 -8.22 4.40
N VAL A 93 6.27 -7.60 3.28
CA VAL A 93 6.11 -6.17 3.03
C VAL A 93 5.44 -5.96 1.67
N ALA A 94 4.52 -5.01 1.58
CA ALA A 94 3.89 -4.61 0.33
C ALA A 94 3.97 -3.09 0.18
N SER A 95 4.22 -2.62 -1.04
CA SER A 95 4.29 -1.20 -1.36
C SER A 95 2.96 -0.76 -1.96
N GLN A 96 2.34 0.26 -1.35
CA GLN A 96 1.05 0.80 -1.76
C GLN A 96 0.03 -0.32 -2.03
N PRO A 97 -0.30 -1.14 -1.02
CA PRO A 97 -1.11 -2.34 -1.23
C PRO A 97 -2.59 -2.04 -1.51
N PHE A 98 -3.06 -0.84 -1.19
CA PHE A 98 -4.43 -0.41 -1.46
C PHE A 98 -4.51 1.12 -1.65
N ARG A 99 -5.64 1.58 -2.17
CA ARG A 99 -6.07 2.98 -2.18
C ARG A 99 -7.40 3.11 -1.43
N LEU A 100 -7.50 4.13 -0.59
CA LEU A 100 -8.78 4.57 -0.01
C LEU A 100 -9.32 5.74 -0.83
N MET A 101 -10.62 5.73 -1.08
CA MET A 101 -11.32 6.77 -1.84
C MET A 101 -12.60 7.13 -1.07
N ALA A 102 -13.02 8.39 -1.10
CA ALA A 102 -14.31 8.76 -0.55
C ALA A 102 -15.42 8.04 -1.33
N ALA A 103 -16.36 7.42 -0.63
CA ALA A 103 -17.61 6.96 -1.19
C ALA A 103 -18.48 8.20 -1.49
N GLY A 104 -19.12 8.20 -2.67
CA GLY A 104 -19.99 9.29 -3.13
C GLY A 104 -21.45 9.08 -2.77
#